data_AF-A0A7X0L9P2-F1
#
_entry.id   AF-A0A7X0L9P2-F1
#
_cell.length_a   1.000
_cell.length_b   1.000
_cell.length_c   1.000
_cell.angle_alpha   90.00
_cell.angle_beta   90.00
_cell.angle_gamma   90.00
#
_symmetry.space_group_name_H-M   'P 1'
#
loop_
_entity.id
_entity.type
_entity.pdbx_description
1 polymer ?
#
loop_
_entity_poly.entity_id
_entity_poly.type
_entity_poly.pdbx_seq_one_letter_code
_entity_poly.pdbx_strand_id
1 'polypeptide(L)'
;MSARKLGAVASRGLQLAFVGLVTAQVCFGWDYNVLWNFVPLVSAYAVVTVANRWGGAPDDPRVAPEPLEVAPPVTGRWSALNSPADRTPSHGVHAHGQTYAIDILAEPELGGRPAFARLWPIARRPQDFPAFDAPVLAVADATVVRATDGQRDHLSRNSLPALLYLLLIEGSVREVSGVSRILGNHLVLDLGDGTHAAYAHLRRGSLTVREGDRVRAGQVLARCGNSGNSSEPHLHFQLMDGPDPDAARGVPFTWRGIGVPRNGETFEAPPSVTAPT
;
A
#
# COMPACT_ATOMS: atom_id res chain seq x y z
N MET A 1 -7.82 9.64 19.34
CA MET A 1 -6.98 8.63 18.66
C MET A 1 -7.64 7.27 18.84
N SER A 2 -7.84 6.48 17.77
CA SER A 2 -8.54 5.19 17.88
C SER A 2 -7.70 4.15 18.62
N ALA A 3 -8.33 3.13 19.21
CA ALA A 3 -7.63 2.04 19.89
C ALA A 3 -6.65 1.30 18.96
N ARG A 4 -7.00 1.16 17.67
CA ARG A 4 -6.13 0.57 16.65
C ARG A 4 -4.90 1.45 16.38
N LYS A 5 -5.08 2.77 16.23
CA LYS A 5 -3.95 3.70 16.05
C LYS A 5 -3.02 3.70 17.26
N LEU A 6 -3.60 3.70 18.47
CA LEU A 6 -2.82 3.60 19.71
C LEU A 6 -2.03 2.29 19.78
N GLY A 7 -2.65 1.16 19.42
CA GLY A 7 -1.99 -0.14 19.35
C GLY A 7 -0.84 -0.16 18.33
N ALA A 8 -1.03 0.41 17.15
CA ALA A 8 0.01 0.53 16.14
C ALA A 8 1.19 1.39 16.62
N VAL A 9 0.91 2.54 17.24
CA VAL A 9 1.95 3.43 17.82
C VAL A 9 2.70 2.73 18.95
N ALA A 10 1.99 2.06 19.86
CA ALA A 10 2.58 1.33 20.98
C ALA A 10 3.47 0.19 20.48
N SER A 11 3.01 -0.61 19.51
CA SER A 11 3.79 -1.69 18.90
C SER A 11 5.08 -1.17 18.27
N ARG A 12 5.03 -0.07 17.50
CA ARG A 12 6.23 0.55 16.93
C ARG A 12 7.20 1.03 18.00
N GLY A 13 6.70 1.67 19.07
CA GLY A 13 7.52 2.10 20.20
C GLY A 13 8.25 0.92 20.86
N LEU A 14 7.56 -0.21 21.03
CA LEU A 14 8.13 -1.44 21.59
C LEU A 14 9.17 -2.09 20.65
N GLN A 15 8.96 -2.07 19.34
CA GLN A 15 9.95 -2.55 18.36
C GLN A 15 11.20 -1.66 18.33
N LEU A 16 11.04 -0.34 18.41
CA LEU A 16 12.16 0.60 18.53
C LEU A 16 12.94 0.40 19.84
N ALA A 17 12.24 0.13 20.94
CA ALA A 17 12.87 -0.20 22.21
C ALA A 17 13.68 -1.50 22.13
N PHE A 18 13.16 -2.53 21.46
CA PHE A 18 13.92 -3.77 21.20
C PHE A 18 15.22 -3.48 20.43
N VAL A 19 15.15 -2.74 19.33
CA VAL A 19 16.33 -2.37 18.54
C VAL A 19 17.33 -1.58 19.40
N GLY A 20 16.85 -0.58 20.16
CA GLY A 20 17.68 0.23 21.04
C GLY A 20 18.40 -0.58 22.12
N LEU A 21 17.71 -1.53 22.76
CA LEU A 21 18.30 -2.41 23.77
C LEU A 21 19.36 -3.35 23.18
N VAL A 22 19.08 -3.97 22.03
CA VAL A 22 20.07 -4.82 21.33
C VAL A 22 21.29 -4.00 20.93
N THR A 23 21.10 -2.83 20.34
CA THR A 23 22.21 -1.93 19.97
C THR A 23 23.00 -1.51 21.20
N ALA A 24 22.34 -1.12 22.30
CA ALA A 24 23.03 -0.68 23.50
C ALA A 24 23.85 -1.81 24.14
N GLN A 25 23.33 -3.04 24.17
CA GLN A 25 24.08 -4.18 24.68
C GLN A 25 25.30 -4.50 23.80
N VAL A 26 25.15 -4.47 22.48
CA VAL A 26 26.26 -4.73 21.54
C VAL A 26 27.32 -3.63 21.57
N CYS A 27 26.91 -2.36 21.62
CA CYS A 27 27.82 -1.22 21.53
C CYS A 27 28.44 -0.82 22.87
N PHE A 28 27.74 -1.01 23.99
CA PHE A 28 28.18 -0.57 25.31
C PHE A 28 28.45 -1.71 26.30
N GLY A 29 28.24 -2.97 25.90
CA GLY A 29 28.58 -4.14 26.72
C GLY A 29 27.77 -4.24 28.01
N TRP A 30 26.51 -3.80 27.99
CA TRP A 30 25.65 -3.84 29.18
C TRP A 30 25.40 -5.28 29.64
N ASP A 31 25.62 -5.52 30.93
CA ASP A 31 25.75 -6.86 31.52
C ASP A 31 24.43 -7.40 32.10
N TYR A 32 23.34 -7.29 31.35
CA TYR A 32 22.04 -7.87 31.72
C TYR A 32 21.66 -9.04 30.80
N ASN A 33 20.75 -9.89 31.26
CA ASN A 33 20.32 -11.07 30.50
C ASN A 33 19.71 -10.67 29.14
N VAL A 34 20.29 -11.18 28.05
CA VAL A 34 19.90 -10.90 26.66
C VAL A 34 18.41 -11.17 26.38
N LEU A 35 17.78 -12.07 27.14
CA LEU A 35 16.34 -12.36 27.01
C LEU A 35 15.46 -11.13 27.30
N TRP A 36 15.93 -10.19 28.11
CA TRP A 36 15.21 -8.94 28.38
C TRP A 36 15.05 -8.07 27.14
N ASN A 37 15.95 -8.16 26.16
CA ASN A 37 15.78 -7.44 24.89
C ASN A 37 14.50 -7.86 24.18
N PHE A 38 14.15 -9.15 24.26
CA PHE A 38 13.01 -9.69 23.52
C PHE A 38 11.66 -9.35 24.17
N VAL A 39 11.62 -8.88 25.42
CA VAL A 39 10.37 -8.54 26.11
C VAL A 39 9.60 -7.44 25.36
N PRO A 40 10.20 -6.29 24.96
CA PRO A 40 9.54 -5.34 24.09
C PRO A 40 9.04 -5.95 22.77
N LEU A 41 9.83 -6.79 22.10
CA LEU A 41 9.44 -7.39 20.83
C LEU A 41 8.21 -8.31 20.98
N VAL A 42 8.22 -9.21 21.97
CA VAL A 42 7.08 -10.09 22.27
C VAL A 42 5.86 -9.27 22.66
N SER A 43 6.05 -8.21 23.44
CA SER A 43 4.97 -7.29 23.82
C SER A 43 4.38 -6.57 22.60
N ALA A 44 5.21 -6.16 21.64
CA ALA A 44 4.77 -5.55 20.39
C ALA A 44 3.85 -6.49 19.60
N TYR A 45 4.26 -7.76 19.46
CA TYR A 45 3.43 -8.79 18.84
C TYR A 45 2.12 -9.00 19.60
N ALA A 46 2.16 -9.10 20.93
CA ALA A 46 0.95 -9.23 21.74
C ALA A 46 0.00 -8.04 21.57
N VAL A 47 0.52 -6.81 21.58
CA VAL A 47 -0.27 -5.59 21.35
C VAL A 47 -0.93 -5.62 19.97
N VAL A 48 -0.20 -5.99 18.91
CA VAL A 48 -0.77 -6.09 17.55
C VAL A 48 -1.83 -7.18 17.48
N THR A 49 -1.57 -8.37 18.05
CA THR A 49 -2.55 -9.46 18.07
C THR A 49 -3.83 -9.06 18.80
N VAL A 50 -3.71 -8.41 19.95
CA VAL A 50 -4.87 -7.93 20.73
C VAL A 50 -5.57 -6.77 20.01
N ALA A 51 -4.83 -5.79 19.48
CA ALA A 51 -5.40 -4.67 18.75
C ALA A 51 -6.10 -5.12 17.46
N ASN A 52 -5.60 -6.15 16.79
CA ASN A 52 -6.25 -6.74 15.62
C ASN A 52 -7.48 -7.57 16.02
N ARG A 53 -7.41 -8.33 17.12
CA ARG A 53 -8.50 -9.19 17.61
C ARG A 53 -9.64 -8.41 18.28
N TRP A 54 -9.35 -7.31 18.96
CA TRP A 54 -10.32 -6.51 19.71
C TRP A 54 -10.61 -5.15 19.06
N GLY A 55 -9.70 -4.62 18.24
CA GLY A 55 -10.00 -3.51 17.32
C GLY A 55 -10.84 -3.94 16.12
N GLY A 56 -11.23 -5.22 16.05
CA GLY A 56 -12.17 -5.79 15.10
C GLY A 56 -12.74 -7.14 15.56
N ALA A 57 -13.85 -7.13 16.30
CA ALA A 57 -14.96 -8.11 16.22
C ALA A 57 -16.11 -7.61 17.13
N PRO A 58 -17.40 -7.84 16.81
CA PRO A 58 -17.96 -9.10 16.30
C PRO A 58 -17.84 -9.15 14.77
N ASP A 59 -17.53 -10.28 14.12
CA ASP A 59 -18.36 -11.50 14.09
C ASP A 59 -19.87 -11.22 14.08
N ASP A 60 -20.28 -10.10 13.48
CA ASP A 60 -21.59 -10.02 12.88
C ASP A 60 -21.34 -10.31 11.40
N PRO A 61 -21.94 -11.35 10.80
CA PRO A 61 -21.99 -11.53 9.36
C PRO A 61 -22.88 -10.42 8.76
N ARG A 62 -22.52 -9.16 9.01
CA ARG A 62 -22.96 -8.05 8.20
C ARG A 62 -22.39 -8.34 6.85
N VAL A 63 -23.29 -8.70 5.94
CA VAL A 63 -23.19 -8.50 4.50
C VAL A 63 -22.03 -7.55 4.26
N ALA A 64 -20.92 -8.04 3.68
CA ALA A 64 -19.83 -7.18 3.27
C ALA A 64 -20.48 -5.95 2.60
N PRO A 65 -20.17 -4.72 3.03
CA PRO A 65 -20.84 -3.54 2.51
C PRO A 65 -20.92 -3.65 0.99
N GLU A 66 -22.05 -3.26 0.39
CA GLU A 66 -22.13 -3.33 -1.07
C GLU A 66 -20.91 -2.63 -1.67
N PRO A 67 -20.18 -3.28 -2.61
CA PRO A 67 -18.96 -2.70 -3.16
C PRO A 67 -19.24 -1.30 -3.71
N LEU A 68 -18.48 -0.31 -3.26
CA LEU A 68 -18.63 1.04 -3.78
C LEU A 68 -18.10 1.08 -5.22
N GLU A 69 -18.95 1.47 -6.17
CA GLU A 69 -18.53 1.66 -7.55
C GLU A 69 -17.77 2.98 -7.71
N VAL A 70 -16.54 2.90 -8.24
CA VAL A 70 -15.70 4.06 -8.55
C VAL A 70 -15.11 3.93 -9.96
N ALA A 71 -14.60 5.01 -10.54
CA ALA A 71 -13.88 4.94 -11.82
C ALA A 71 -12.55 4.20 -11.67
N PRO A 72 -12.01 3.57 -12.72
CA PRO A 72 -10.67 2.99 -12.68
C PRO A 72 -9.60 4.08 -12.49
N PRO A 73 -8.54 3.83 -11.70
CA PRO A 73 -7.49 4.81 -11.41
C PRO A 73 -6.44 4.95 -12.52
N VAL A 74 -6.65 4.32 -13.68
CA VAL A 74 -5.68 4.21 -14.78
C VAL A 74 -6.42 4.16 -16.12
N THR A 75 -5.67 4.22 -17.23
CA THR A 75 -6.17 4.04 -18.60
C THR A 75 -5.38 2.94 -19.31
N GLY A 76 -5.97 2.31 -20.32
CA GLY A 76 -5.32 1.30 -21.16
C GLY A 76 -5.28 -0.07 -20.51
N ARG A 77 -4.35 -0.91 -20.96
CA ARG A 77 -4.27 -2.33 -20.57
C ARG A 77 -3.44 -2.59 -19.32
N TRP A 78 -4.05 -3.24 -18.33
CA TRP A 78 -3.43 -3.60 -17.05
C TRP A 78 -3.76 -5.05 -16.67
N SER A 79 -3.03 -5.60 -15.72
CA SER A 79 -3.34 -6.87 -15.06
C SER A 79 -3.39 -6.72 -13.55
N ALA A 80 -4.16 -7.57 -12.88
CA ALA A 80 -4.28 -7.54 -11.43
C ALA A 80 -3.33 -8.51 -10.71
N LEU A 81 -2.91 -8.10 -9.53
CA LEU A 81 -2.15 -8.85 -8.55
C LEU A 81 -2.70 -8.52 -7.15
N ASN A 82 -2.57 -9.45 -6.20
CA ASN A 82 -3.11 -9.30 -4.84
C ASN A 82 -4.56 -8.79 -4.84
N SER A 83 -5.40 -9.38 -5.70
CA SER A 83 -6.79 -8.96 -5.90
C SER A 83 -7.74 -9.50 -4.81
N PRO A 84 -8.70 -8.69 -4.35
CA PRO A 84 -9.72 -9.14 -3.42
C PRO A 84 -10.73 -10.10 -4.06
N ALA A 85 -10.76 -10.22 -5.39
CA ALA A 85 -11.59 -11.20 -6.10
C ALA A 85 -11.17 -12.66 -5.86
N ASP A 86 -9.91 -12.89 -5.45
CA ASP A 86 -9.38 -14.23 -5.16
C ASP A 86 -9.26 -14.52 -3.68
N ARG A 87 -8.96 -13.50 -2.86
CA ARG A 87 -8.79 -13.66 -1.42
C ARG A 87 -9.13 -12.36 -0.70
N THR A 88 -9.84 -12.44 0.43
CA THR A 88 -9.99 -11.33 1.37
C THR A 88 -9.50 -11.80 2.76
N PRO A 89 -8.54 -11.10 3.39
CA PRO A 89 -7.83 -9.91 2.90
C PRO A 89 -6.88 -10.23 1.74
N SER A 90 -6.84 -9.35 0.75
CA SER A 90 -6.13 -9.61 -0.51
C SER A 90 -4.61 -9.71 -0.38
N HIS A 91 -4.05 -8.95 0.56
CA HIS A 91 -2.62 -8.96 0.92
C HIS A 91 -2.32 -9.85 2.13
N GLY A 92 -3.26 -10.72 2.54
CA GLY A 92 -3.12 -11.62 3.68
C GLY A 92 -3.26 -10.96 5.06
N VAL A 93 -3.40 -9.64 5.14
CA VAL A 93 -3.59 -8.89 6.39
C VAL A 93 -4.62 -7.77 6.24
N HIS A 94 -5.34 -7.45 7.31
CA HIS A 94 -6.28 -6.32 7.37
C HIS A 94 -5.62 -4.99 7.77
N ALA A 95 -4.33 -5.02 8.10
CA ALA A 95 -3.58 -3.84 8.50
C ALA A 95 -3.57 -2.77 7.40
N HIS A 96 -3.37 -1.51 7.78
CA HIS A 96 -3.26 -0.38 6.86
C HIS A 96 -4.51 -0.12 5.99
N GLY A 97 -5.68 -0.64 6.38
CA GLY A 97 -6.91 -0.50 5.61
C GLY A 97 -6.94 -1.30 4.30
N GLN A 98 -6.02 -2.27 4.11
CA GLN A 98 -5.81 -2.93 2.82
C GLN A 98 -6.62 -4.22 2.60
N THR A 99 -7.66 -4.47 3.40
CA THR A 99 -8.50 -5.69 3.31
C THR A 99 -8.94 -6.00 1.88
N TYR A 100 -9.39 -4.97 1.15
CA TYR A 100 -9.84 -5.07 -0.23
C TYR A 100 -8.92 -4.31 -1.18
N ALA A 101 -7.63 -4.13 -0.84
CA ALA A 101 -6.69 -3.49 -1.74
C ALA A 101 -6.42 -4.33 -2.98
N ILE A 102 -5.97 -3.71 -4.06
CA ILE A 102 -5.53 -4.38 -5.29
C ILE A 102 -4.22 -3.77 -5.75
N ASP A 103 -3.33 -4.61 -6.27
CA ASP A 103 -2.17 -4.17 -7.04
C ASP A 103 -2.47 -4.35 -8.53
N ILE A 104 -2.13 -3.36 -9.34
CA ILE A 104 -2.23 -3.48 -10.79
C ILE A 104 -0.93 -3.15 -11.49
N LEU A 105 -0.63 -3.93 -12.52
CA LEU A 105 0.57 -3.82 -13.34
C LEU A 105 0.20 -3.46 -14.76
N ALA A 106 0.88 -2.47 -15.34
CA ALA A 106 0.63 -2.10 -16.73
C ALA A 106 1.17 -3.19 -17.67
N GLU A 107 0.34 -3.57 -18.63
CA GLU A 107 0.63 -4.62 -19.62
C GLU A 107 0.27 -4.10 -21.03
N PRO A 108 0.88 -2.99 -21.50
CA PRO A 108 0.51 -2.34 -22.76
C PRO A 108 0.76 -3.25 -23.98
N GLU A 109 1.78 -4.11 -23.90
CA GLU A 109 2.11 -5.12 -24.89
C GLU A 109 2.37 -6.45 -24.19
N LEU A 110 1.95 -7.55 -24.80
CA LEU A 110 2.13 -8.88 -24.24
C LEU A 110 3.63 -9.20 -24.11
N GLY A 111 4.12 -9.40 -22.88
CA GLY A 111 5.54 -9.67 -22.63
C GLY A 111 6.44 -8.42 -22.55
N GLY A 112 5.86 -7.22 -22.58
CA GLY A 112 6.62 -5.96 -22.40
C GLY A 112 7.13 -5.74 -20.97
N ARG A 113 6.56 -6.45 -19.98
CA ARG A 113 6.98 -6.38 -18.58
C ARG A 113 8.13 -7.37 -18.30
N PRO A 114 9.22 -6.95 -17.63
CA PRO A 114 10.28 -7.86 -17.22
C PRO A 114 9.75 -9.01 -16.35
N ALA A 115 10.02 -10.25 -16.76
CA ALA A 115 9.67 -11.43 -15.98
C ALA A 115 10.52 -11.55 -14.71
N PHE A 116 9.92 -12.20 -13.69
CA PHE A 116 10.59 -12.53 -12.44
C PHE A 116 11.89 -13.32 -12.67
N ALA A 117 13.00 -12.83 -12.11
CA ALA A 117 14.29 -13.50 -12.24
C ALA A 117 14.54 -14.47 -11.08
N ARG A 118 14.95 -15.71 -11.38
CA ARG A 118 15.32 -16.66 -10.32
C ARG A 118 16.58 -16.26 -9.56
N LEU A 119 17.52 -15.57 -10.20
CA LEU A 119 18.79 -15.17 -9.58
C LEU A 119 19.34 -13.86 -10.16
N TRP A 120 19.39 -13.76 -11.49
CA TRP A 120 20.00 -12.62 -12.19
C TRP A 120 19.07 -12.08 -13.30
N PRO A 121 18.99 -10.75 -13.51
CA PRO A 121 19.59 -9.70 -12.70
C PRO A 121 18.97 -9.65 -11.29
N ILE A 122 19.76 -9.27 -10.28
CA ILE A 122 19.28 -9.15 -8.89
C ILE A 122 18.19 -8.08 -8.80
N ALA A 123 18.38 -6.96 -9.46
CA ALA A 123 17.44 -5.85 -9.46
C ALA A 123 17.44 -5.16 -10.82
N ARG A 124 16.34 -4.53 -11.18
CA ARG A 124 16.18 -3.76 -12.42
C ARG A 124 15.82 -2.31 -12.11
N ARG A 125 16.03 -1.41 -13.07
CA ARG A 125 15.63 -0.02 -12.92
C ARG A 125 14.11 0.07 -12.99
N PRO A 126 13.46 0.98 -12.25
CA PRO A 126 12.02 1.18 -12.37
C PRO A 126 11.57 1.49 -13.80
N GLN A 127 12.39 2.22 -14.56
CA GLN A 127 12.13 2.58 -15.95
C GLN A 127 12.04 1.37 -16.90
N ASP A 128 12.53 0.20 -16.47
CA ASP A 128 12.45 -1.03 -17.26
C ASP A 128 11.03 -1.65 -17.22
N PHE A 129 10.13 -1.14 -16.38
CA PHE A 129 8.77 -1.66 -16.22
C PHE A 129 7.73 -0.71 -16.82
N PRO A 130 6.75 -1.21 -17.59
CA PRO A 130 5.77 -0.37 -18.26
C PRO A 130 4.91 0.49 -17.32
N ALA A 131 4.68 0.04 -16.09
CA ALA A 131 3.88 0.78 -15.12
C ALA A 131 4.58 2.05 -14.62
N PHE A 132 5.92 2.11 -14.66
CA PHE A 132 6.62 3.27 -14.16
C PHE A 132 6.34 4.49 -15.03
N ASP A 133 6.01 5.61 -14.39
CA ASP A 133 5.60 6.87 -15.02
C ASP A 133 4.21 6.86 -15.71
N ALA A 134 3.47 5.75 -15.63
CA ALA A 134 2.09 5.69 -16.11
C ALA A 134 1.18 6.65 -15.30
N PRO A 135 0.23 7.35 -15.95
CA PRO A 135 -0.66 8.29 -15.27
C PRO A 135 -1.60 7.59 -14.29
N VAL A 136 -1.78 8.19 -13.10
CA VAL A 136 -2.72 7.74 -12.07
C VAL A 136 -3.83 8.78 -11.93
N LEU A 137 -5.08 8.31 -11.94
CA LEU A 137 -6.28 9.13 -12.03
C LEU A 137 -7.12 9.09 -10.74
N ALA A 138 -7.83 10.18 -10.48
CA ALA A 138 -8.86 10.23 -9.46
C ALA A 138 -10.01 9.28 -9.80
N VAL A 139 -10.41 8.42 -8.86
CA VAL A 139 -11.48 7.45 -9.05
C VAL A 139 -12.88 8.06 -8.89
N ALA A 140 -12.98 9.26 -8.32
CA ALA A 140 -14.20 10.00 -8.11
C ALA A 140 -13.90 11.50 -7.95
N ASP A 141 -14.94 12.32 -7.93
CA ASP A 141 -14.83 13.68 -7.41
C ASP A 141 -14.48 13.61 -5.92
N ALA A 142 -13.47 14.36 -5.48
CA ALA A 142 -12.90 14.17 -4.15
C ALA A 142 -12.12 15.40 -3.65
N THR A 143 -11.78 15.37 -2.36
CA THR A 143 -10.81 16.30 -1.75
C THR A 143 -9.54 15.54 -1.38
N VAL A 144 -8.37 16.08 -1.70
CA VAL A 144 -7.09 15.50 -1.30
C VAL A 144 -6.88 15.75 0.20
N VAL A 145 -6.84 14.70 1.01
CA VAL A 145 -6.61 14.81 2.47
C VAL A 145 -5.20 14.41 2.88
N ARG A 146 -4.46 13.71 2.01
CA ARG A 146 -3.05 13.39 2.21
C ARG A 146 -2.29 13.43 0.90
N ALA A 147 -1.11 14.06 0.90
CA ALA A 147 -0.19 14.04 -0.23
C ALA A 147 1.27 13.89 0.25
N THR A 148 1.91 12.78 -0.10
CA THR A 148 3.33 12.51 0.23
C THR A 148 4.11 12.24 -1.05
N ASP A 149 5.17 13.02 -1.32
CA ASP A 149 5.91 12.97 -2.60
C ASP A 149 7.45 13.03 -2.47
N GLY A 150 7.97 12.87 -1.25
CA GLY A 150 9.41 13.06 -0.96
C GLY A 150 10.28 11.80 -1.06
N GLN A 151 9.67 10.61 -1.14
CA GLN A 151 10.37 9.33 -1.02
C GLN A 151 10.96 8.88 -2.35
N ARG A 152 12.21 8.39 -2.33
CA ARG A 152 12.88 7.91 -3.56
C ARG A 152 12.26 6.60 -4.04
N ASP A 153 12.05 6.51 -5.35
CA ASP A 153 11.88 5.23 -6.03
C ASP A 153 13.18 4.43 -5.95
N HIS A 154 13.08 3.13 -5.73
CA HIS A 154 14.23 2.23 -5.62
C HIS A 154 14.24 1.19 -6.74
N LEU A 155 15.36 0.48 -6.92
CA LEU A 155 15.44 -0.63 -7.86
C LEU A 155 14.41 -1.72 -7.53
N SER A 156 13.98 -2.50 -8.52
CA SER A 156 13.04 -3.58 -8.27
C SER A 156 13.62 -4.67 -7.35
N ARG A 157 12.73 -5.37 -6.67
CA ARG A 157 12.94 -6.66 -6.01
C ARG A 157 12.27 -7.78 -6.80
N ASN A 158 12.23 -7.65 -8.13
CA ASN A 158 11.74 -8.64 -9.10
C ASN A 158 12.81 -9.73 -9.36
N SER A 159 13.38 -10.28 -8.29
CA SER A 159 14.19 -11.50 -8.35
C SER A 159 14.13 -12.23 -7.02
N LEU A 160 14.43 -13.53 -6.99
CA LEU A 160 14.38 -14.28 -5.72
C LEU A 160 15.29 -13.68 -4.64
N PRO A 161 16.59 -13.37 -4.88
CA PRO A 161 17.44 -12.76 -3.85
C PRO A 161 16.91 -11.40 -3.37
N ALA A 162 16.43 -10.57 -4.29
CA ALA A 162 15.97 -9.23 -3.94
C ALA A 162 14.60 -9.25 -3.25
N LEU A 163 13.71 -10.18 -3.63
CA LEU A 163 12.44 -10.41 -2.96
C LEU A 163 12.66 -10.93 -1.54
N LEU A 164 13.60 -11.86 -1.33
CA LEU A 164 13.95 -12.33 0.01
C LEU A 164 14.52 -11.18 0.87
N TYR A 165 15.35 -10.31 0.29
CA TYR A 165 15.81 -9.11 0.98
C TYR A 165 14.64 -8.19 1.39
N LEU A 166 13.67 -7.98 0.49
CA LEU A 166 12.45 -7.22 0.79
C LEU A 166 11.69 -7.82 1.97
N LEU A 167 11.41 -9.12 1.90
CA LEU A 167 10.56 -9.82 2.87
C LEU A 167 11.23 -9.99 4.24
N LEU A 168 12.53 -10.25 4.27
CA LEU A 168 13.23 -10.62 5.51
C LEU A 168 13.84 -9.41 6.24
N ILE A 169 14.17 -8.33 5.52
CA ILE A 169 14.93 -7.22 6.07
C ILE A 169 14.20 -5.90 5.83
N GLU A 170 14.05 -5.50 4.57
CA GLU A 170 13.61 -4.15 4.24
C GLU A 170 12.17 -3.87 4.68
N GLY A 171 11.26 -4.85 4.53
CA GLY A 171 9.86 -4.76 4.95
C GLY A 171 9.73 -4.49 6.44
N SER A 172 10.47 -5.22 7.28
CA SER A 172 10.49 -5.03 8.73
C SER A 172 10.99 -3.63 9.12
N VAL A 173 12.05 -3.14 8.48
CA VAL A 173 12.57 -1.79 8.73
C VAL A 173 11.53 -0.72 8.37
N ARG A 174 10.84 -0.89 7.24
CA ARG A 174 9.79 0.03 6.79
C ARG A 174 8.58 0.02 7.72
N GLU A 175 8.18 -1.15 8.21
CA GLU A 175 7.05 -1.29 9.13
C GLU A 175 7.30 -0.54 10.45
N VAL A 176 8.48 -0.73 11.04
CA VAL A 176 8.94 -0.01 12.25
C VAL A 176 8.98 1.50 11.99
N SER A 177 9.36 1.90 10.77
CA SER A 177 9.46 3.30 10.36
C SER A 177 8.09 3.96 10.05
N GLY A 178 7.01 3.20 10.12
CA GLY A 178 5.63 3.68 9.99
C GLY A 178 5.02 3.50 8.59
N VAL A 179 3.68 3.50 8.54
CA VAL A 179 2.90 3.20 7.34
C VAL A 179 3.23 4.05 6.11
N SER A 180 3.67 5.30 6.31
CA SER A 180 4.14 6.14 5.21
C SER A 180 5.34 5.51 4.46
N ARG A 181 6.22 4.79 5.15
CA ARG A 181 7.35 4.06 4.51
C ARG A 181 6.94 2.78 3.82
N ILE A 182 5.79 2.22 4.19
CA ILE A 182 5.16 1.09 3.51
C ILE A 182 4.49 1.58 2.23
N LEU A 183 3.63 2.59 2.31
CA LEU A 183 2.94 3.15 1.14
C LEU A 183 3.89 3.87 0.17
N GLY A 184 4.97 4.48 0.66
CA GLY A 184 5.85 5.29 -0.17
C GLY A 184 5.26 6.68 -0.43
N ASN A 185 5.48 7.23 -1.62
CA ASN A 185 4.72 8.40 -2.07
C ASN A 185 3.28 7.94 -2.32
N HIS A 186 2.33 8.69 -1.77
CA HIS A 186 0.94 8.28 -1.76
C HIS A 186 0.00 9.47 -1.69
N LEU A 187 -1.23 9.23 -2.14
CA LEU A 187 -2.36 10.12 -1.99
C LEU A 187 -3.44 9.42 -1.18
N VAL A 188 -4.14 10.20 -0.35
CA VAL A 188 -5.43 9.80 0.21
C VAL A 188 -6.44 10.86 -0.18
N LEU A 189 -7.53 10.42 -0.79
CA LEU A 189 -8.66 11.22 -1.21
C LEU A 189 -9.85 10.95 -0.29
N ASP A 190 -10.57 11.99 0.11
CA ASP A 190 -11.89 11.90 0.71
C ASP A 190 -12.95 11.97 -0.41
N LEU A 191 -13.73 10.91 -0.56
CA LEU A 191 -14.77 10.76 -1.58
C LEU A 191 -16.14 11.23 -1.06
N GLY A 192 -16.23 11.63 0.21
CA GLY A 192 -17.50 11.84 0.91
C GLY A 192 -17.97 10.59 1.65
N ASP A 193 -18.99 10.77 2.48
CA ASP A 193 -19.69 9.69 3.22
C ASP A 193 -18.76 8.76 4.04
N GLY A 194 -17.61 9.29 4.48
CA GLY A 194 -16.61 8.56 5.27
C GLY A 194 -15.71 7.62 4.46
N THR A 195 -15.85 7.56 3.14
CA THR A 195 -15.03 6.70 2.28
C THR A 195 -13.81 7.45 1.75
N HIS A 196 -12.65 6.80 1.83
CA HIS A 196 -11.38 7.37 1.40
C HIS A 196 -10.68 6.44 0.40
N ALA A 197 -10.10 6.99 -0.66
CA ALA A 197 -9.29 6.23 -1.61
C ALA A 197 -7.81 6.48 -1.37
N ALA A 198 -7.01 5.41 -1.26
CA ALA A 198 -5.56 5.50 -1.15
C ALA A 198 -4.87 4.94 -2.39
N TYR A 199 -3.83 5.65 -2.82
CA TYR A 199 -2.97 5.32 -3.95
C TYR A 199 -1.54 5.28 -3.44
N ALA A 200 -0.84 4.15 -3.59
CA ALA A 200 0.50 3.98 -3.06
C ALA A 200 1.55 3.77 -4.15
N HIS A 201 2.81 3.71 -3.73
CA HIS A 201 3.99 3.47 -4.56
C HIS A 201 4.17 4.50 -5.69
N LEU A 202 3.67 5.72 -5.53
CA LEU A 202 3.74 6.77 -6.55
C LEU A 202 5.19 7.22 -6.80
N ARG A 203 5.43 7.76 -7.99
CA ARG A 203 6.75 8.23 -8.42
C ARG A 203 7.10 9.52 -7.71
N ARG A 204 8.36 9.64 -7.27
CA ARG A 204 8.84 10.84 -6.58
C ARG A 204 8.75 12.09 -7.44
N GLY A 205 8.21 13.16 -6.88
CA GLY A 205 8.09 14.46 -7.53
C GLY A 205 7.03 14.48 -8.63
N SER A 206 6.08 13.53 -8.63
CA SER A 206 5.11 13.36 -9.72
C SER A 206 3.70 13.83 -9.38
N LEU A 207 3.41 14.13 -8.11
CA LEU A 207 2.09 14.59 -7.71
C LEU A 207 1.77 15.94 -8.35
N THR A 208 0.59 16.04 -8.96
CA THR A 208 0.05 17.26 -9.58
C THR A 208 -0.89 18.03 -8.66
N VAL A 209 -1.14 17.49 -7.47
CA VAL A 209 -2.10 17.99 -6.47
C VAL A 209 -1.45 18.09 -5.08
N ARG A 210 -2.09 18.83 -4.18
CA ARG A 210 -1.67 19.05 -2.79
C ARG A 210 -2.83 18.81 -1.83
N GLU A 211 -2.52 18.62 -0.54
CA GLU A 211 -3.54 18.53 0.51
C GLU A 211 -4.46 19.77 0.47
N GLY A 212 -5.77 19.54 0.47
CA GLY A 212 -6.82 20.56 0.35
C GLY A 212 -7.37 20.75 -1.07
N ASP A 213 -6.70 20.26 -2.11
CA ASP A 213 -7.19 20.41 -3.49
C ASP A 213 -8.46 19.58 -3.72
N ARG A 214 -9.39 20.12 -4.52
CA ARG A 214 -10.52 19.37 -5.07
C ARG A 214 -10.15 18.81 -6.43
N VAL A 215 -10.51 17.56 -6.67
CA VAL A 215 -10.23 16.83 -7.91
C VAL A 215 -11.51 16.27 -8.49
N ARG A 216 -11.55 16.11 -9.81
CA ARG A 216 -12.66 15.45 -10.51
C ARG A 216 -12.30 14.02 -10.90
N ALA A 217 -13.29 13.14 -10.98
CA ALA A 217 -13.11 11.79 -11.51
C ALA A 217 -12.37 11.83 -12.87
N GLY A 218 -11.35 10.99 -13.04
CA GLY A 218 -10.52 10.94 -14.24
C GLY A 218 -9.41 12.00 -14.31
N GLN A 219 -9.32 12.94 -13.37
CA GLN A 219 -8.22 13.91 -13.31
C GLN A 219 -6.89 13.20 -12.98
N VAL A 220 -5.82 13.55 -13.70
CA VAL A 220 -4.47 13.06 -13.38
C VAL A 220 -3.99 13.63 -12.05
N LEU A 221 -3.60 12.74 -11.14
CA LEU A 221 -3.15 13.07 -9.77
C LEU A 221 -1.65 12.94 -9.57
N ALA A 222 -1.06 11.93 -10.21
CA ALA A 222 0.34 11.55 -10.03
C ALA A 222 0.78 10.61 -11.17
N ARG A 223 2.02 10.12 -11.07
CA ARG A 223 2.52 9.01 -11.88
C ARG A 223 2.81 7.79 -11.00
N CYS A 224 2.57 6.60 -11.55
CA CYS A 224 2.93 5.34 -10.92
C CYS A 224 4.47 5.24 -10.79
N GLY A 225 4.94 4.73 -9.65
CA GLY A 225 6.36 4.70 -9.28
C GLY A 225 6.79 3.36 -8.72
N ASN A 226 7.80 3.40 -7.86
CA ASN A 226 8.32 2.25 -7.13
C ASN A 226 8.92 2.69 -5.78
N SER A 227 8.22 3.58 -5.10
CA SER A 227 8.57 4.03 -3.75
C SER A 227 7.86 3.17 -2.69
N GLY A 228 8.30 3.23 -1.44
CA GLY A 228 7.68 2.44 -0.37
C GLY A 228 8.09 0.97 -0.37
N ASN A 229 7.23 0.09 0.13
CA ASN A 229 7.44 -1.36 0.22
C ASN A 229 6.94 -2.06 -1.05
N SER A 230 7.54 -1.72 -2.19
CA SER A 230 7.17 -2.28 -3.49
C SER A 230 8.20 -3.29 -3.99
N SER A 231 7.78 -4.31 -4.73
CA SER A 231 8.70 -5.26 -5.37
C SER A 231 9.04 -4.86 -6.81
N GLU A 232 8.13 -4.20 -7.52
CA GLU A 232 8.31 -3.68 -8.88
C GLU A 232 7.32 -2.55 -9.13
N PRO A 233 7.51 -1.67 -10.12
CA PRO A 233 6.53 -0.63 -10.42
C PRO A 233 5.13 -1.20 -10.65
N HIS A 234 4.18 -0.79 -9.81
CA HIS A 234 2.76 -1.14 -9.86
C HIS A 234 1.97 -0.05 -9.12
N LEU A 235 0.67 0.02 -9.36
CA LEU A 235 -0.23 0.86 -8.55
C LEU A 235 -0.92 -0.02 -7.52
N HIS A 236 -0.71 0.29 -6.25
CA HIS A 236 -1.54 -0.20 -5.14
C HIS A 236 -2.72 0.75 -4.94
N PHE A 237 -3.93 0.23 -4.97
CA PHE A 237 -5.18 0.97 -4.79
C PHE A 237 -6.05 0.32 -3.72
N GLN A 238 -6.69 1.13 -2.88
CA GLN A 238 -7.67 0.64 -1.91
C GLN A 238 -8.70 1.71 -1.53
N LEU A 239 -9.88 1.27 -1.09
CA LEU A 239 -10.82 2.11 -0.36
C LEU A 239 -10.78 1.81 1.14
N MET A 240 -11.04 2.83 1.95
CA MET A 240 -10.93 2.81 3.40
C MET A 240 -12.09 3.56 4.06
N ASP A 241 -12.47 3.18 5.28
CA ASP A 241 -13.50 3.84 6.10
C ASP A 241 -12.97 5.06 6.89
N GLY A 242 -11.77 5.55 6.56
CA GLY A 242 -11.14 6.68 7.21
C GLY A 242 -9.83 7.09 6.54
N PRO A 243 -9.32 8.30 6.84
CA PRO A 243 -8.17 8.88 6.14
C PRO A 243 -6.80 8.36 6.61
N ASP A 244 -6.74 7.70 7.78
CA ASP A 244 -5.50 7.20 8.37
C ASP A 244 -5.39 5.69 8.16
N PRO A 245 -4.50 5.22 7.25
CA PRO A 245 -4.32 3.80 6.99
C PRO A 245 -4.06 2.96 8.25
N ASP A 246 -3.32 3.47 9.24
CA ASP A 246 -3.06 2.72 10.49
C ASP A 246 -4.32 2.43 11.30
N ALA A 247 -5.37 3.21 11.11
CA ALA A 247 -6.62 3.10 11.86
C ALA A 247 -7.75 2.51 11.02
N ALA A 248 -7.76 2.78 9.72
CA ALA A 248 -8.87 2.48 8.84
C ALA A 248 -9.04 0.97 8.59
N ARG A 249 -10.24 0.60 8.13
CA ARG A 249 -10.61 -0.70 7.60
C ARG A 249 -10.79 -0.57 6.09
N GLY A 250 -10.46 -1.63 5.37
CA GLY A 250 -10.72 -1.67 3.94
C GLY A 250 -12.22 -1.71 3.65
N VAL A 251 -12.62 -0.96 2.64
CA VAL A 251 -13.98 -0.92 2.09
C VAL A 251 -13.97 -1.66 0.73
N PRO A 252 -14.91 -2.58 0.46
CA PRO A 252 -14.97 -3.24 -0.83
C PRO A 252 -15.33 -2.24 -1.93
N PHE A 253 -14.76 -2.41 -3.12
CA PHE A 253 -15.00 -1.55 -4.26
C PHE A 253 -15.24 -2.37 -5.52
N THR A 254 -15.76 -1.72 -6.55
CA THR A 254 -15.78 -2.24 -7.92
C THR A 254 -15.45 -1.11 -8.90
N TRP A 255 -14.71 -1.39 -9.96
CA TRP A 255 -14.45 -0.38 -10.99
C TRP A 255 -15.56 -0.37 -12.03
N ARG A 256 -16.12 0.81 -12.29
CA ARG A 256 -17.19 1.01 -13.27
C ARG A 256 -16.79 0.42 -14.62
N GLY A 257 -17.61 -0.50 -15.12
CA GLY A 257 -17.42 -1.17 -16.42
C GLY A 257 -16.33 -2.24 -16.46
N ILE A 258 -15.61 -2.49 -15.37
CA ILE A 258 -14.51 -3.47 -15.30
C ILE A 258 -14.78 -4.54 -14.23
N GLY A 259 -15.38 -4.15 -13.10
CA GLY A 259 -15.50 -5.02 -11.94
C GLY A 259 -14.25 -5.00 -11.06
N VAL A 260 -13.95 -6.14 -10.43
CA VAL A 260 -12.70 -6.39 -9.70
C VAL A 260 -11.99 -7.55 -10.38
N PRO A 261 -10.95 -7.30 -11.18
CA PRO A 261 -10.23 -8.35 -11.91
C PRO A 261 -9.51 -9.32 -10.98
N ARG A 262 -9.46 -10.61 -11.33
CA ARG A 262 -8.70 -11.64 -10.61
C ARG A 262 -7.19 -11.54 -10.88
N ASN A 263 -6.39 -12.15 -10.03
CA ASN A 263 -4.94 -12.24 -10.19
C ASN A 263 -4.57 -12.84 -11.56
N GLY A 264 -3.74 -12.11 -12.31
CA GLY A 264 -3.33 -12.45 -13.66
C GLY A 264 -4.37 -12.14 -14.74
N GLU A 265 -5.60 -11.77 -14.37
CA GLU A 265 -6.59 -11.28 -15.32
C GLU A 265 -6.18 -9.91 -15.86
N THR A 266 -6.26 -9.75 -17.18
CA THR A 266 -6.00 -8.46 -17.83
C THR A 266 -7.30 -7.74 -18.15
N PHE A 267 -7.33 -6.44 -17.93
CA PHE A 267 -8.48 -5.58 -18.21
C PHE A 267 -8.05 -4.35 -19.00
N GLU A 268 -9.02 -3.75 -19.70
CA GLU A 268 -8.84 -2.51 -20.46
C GLU A 268 -9.60 -1.39 -19.76
N ALA A 269 -8.89 -0.39 -19.24
CA ALA A 269 -9.50 0.80 -18.66
C ALA A 269 -9.77 1.85 -19.75
N PRO A 270 -10.96 2.48 -19.75
CA PRO A 270 -11.34 3.45 -20.77
C PRO A 270 -10.36 4.62 -20.81
N PRO A 271 -10.18 5.28 -21.97
CA PRO A 271 -9.38 6.48 -22.06
C PRO A 271 -9.97 7.57 -21.15
N SER A 272 -9.10 8.44 -20.63
CA SER A 272 -9.54 9.59 -19.84
C SER A 272 -10.50 10.44 -20.68
N VAL A 273 -11.76 10.56 -20.28
CA VAL A 273 -12.67 11.53 -20.88
C VAL A 273 -12.20 12.91 -20.45
N THR A 274 -11.41 13.58 -21.29
CA THR A 274 -11.09 14.99 -21.09
C THR A 274 -12.42 15.73 -21.03
N ALA A 275 -12.73 16.38 -19.91
CA ALA A 275 -13.90 17.24 -19.84
C ALA A 275 -13.83 18.25 -21.01
N PRO A 276 -14.91 18.46 -21.78
CA PRO A 276 -14.88 19.49 -22.81
C PRO A 276 -14.56 20.84 -22.18
N THR A 277 -13.59 21.53 -22.77
CA THR A 277 -13.18 22.91 -22.46
C THR A 277 -14.34 23.88 -22.54
#